data_AF-A0AA36CAN9-F1
#
_entry.id   AF-A0AA36CAN9-F1
#
_cell.length_a   1.000
_cell.length_b   1.000
_cell.length_c   1.000
_cell.angle_alpha   90.00
_cell.angle_beta   90.00
_cell.angle_gamma   90.00
#
_symmetry.space_group_name_H-M   'P 1'
#
loop_
_entity.id
_entity.type
_entity.pdbx_description
1 polymer ?
#
loop_
_entity_poly.entity_id
_entity_poly.type
_entity_poly.pdbx_seq_one_letter_code
_entity_poly.pdbx_strand_id
1 'polypeptide(L)'
;MWKVTVGAIDTDANEYQRIYRRLFQDAGVPVKKELACRTTKSHRRVGSIGSVGDARVWPGKRLPGHMGYEWRMVPGIQIVRMNLDKQVIYVKGNVPGDVGEKLLLKDCLQAERHPKELFVPTWNSTITPTTEEGEPINNPVFKYNEAFIPTLFRFDSPSIVFTEEHGKKGSARDKTKAKIAKVKK
;
A
#
# COMPACT_ATOMS: atom_id res chain seq x y z
N MET A 1 -2.59 4.48 -8.56
CA MET A 1 -3.73 5.30 -8.08
C MET A 1 -4.11 6.26 -9.19
N TRP A 2 -5.12 5.91 -9.97
CA TRP A 2 -5.62 6.75 -11.04
C TRP A 2 -6.43 7.88 -10.42
N LYS A 3 -5.96 9.12 -10.54
CA LYS A 3 -6.87 10.26 -10.40
C LYS A 3 -7.74 10.27 -11.65
N VAL A 4 -8.93 9.69 -11.55
CA VAL A 4 -10.02 9.96 -12.47
C VAL A 4 -10.35 11.43 -12.27
N THR A 5 -9.79 12.30 -13.12
CA THR A 5 -10.26 13.67 -13.24
C THR A 5 -11.63 13.58 -13.89
N VAL A 6 -12.68 13.70 -13.07
CA VAL A 6 -14.03 14.01 -13.55
C VAL A 6 -13.88 15.23 -14.46
N GLY A 7 -14.36 15.07 -15.70
CA GLY A 7 -14.12 16.00 -16.79
C GLY A 7 -14.32 17.45 -16.38
N ALA A 8 -13.38 18.29 -16.79
CA ALA A 8 -13.63 19.70 -16.97
C ALA A 8 -14.66 19.81 -18.10
N ILE A 9 -15.94 19.79 -17.74
CA ILE A 9 -17.04 20.13 -18.63
C ILE A 9 -17.26 21.63 -18.41
N ASP A 10 -17.28 22.41 -19.49
CA ASP A 10 -17.74 23.79 -19.50
C ASP A 10 -19.26 23.78 -19.22
N THR A 11 -19.62 23.55 -17.96
CA THR A 11 -21.01 23.53 -17.46
C THR A 11 -21.21 24.63 -16.44
N ASP A 12 -22.43 25.16 -16.37
CA ASP A 12 -22.81 26.17 -15.39
C ASP A 12 -22.55 25.65 -13.98
N ALA A 13 -21.73 26.39 -13.25
CA ALA A 13 -21.22 25.96 -11.95
C ALA A 13 -22.29 25.82 -10.85
N ASN A 14 -23.48 26.36 -11.11
CA ASN A 14 -24.66 26.22 -10.25
C ASN A 14 -25.39 24.89 -10.44
N GLU A 15 -25.13 24.14 -11.51
CA GLU A 15 -25.86 22.92 -11.82
C GLU A 15 -25.35 21.73 -10.98
N TYR A 16 -24.03 21.63 -10.79
CA TYR A 16 -23.40 20.48 -10.12
C TYR A 16 -22.94 20.75 -8.68
N GLN A 17 -22.63 22.01 -8.31
CA GLN A 17 -22.04 22.35 -7.01
C GLN A 17 -22.88 23.33 -6.17
N ARG A 18 -24.17 23.51 -6.51
CA ARG A 18 -25.07 24.49 -5.88
C ARG A 18 -25.09 24.42 -4.36
N ILE A 19 -25.15 23.20 -3.81
CA ILE A 19 -25.23 22.95 -2.36
C ILE A 19 -23.94 23.39 -1.66
N TYR A 20 -22.79 23.01 -2.21
CA TYR A 20 -21.49 23.42 -1.67
C TYR A 20 -21.24 24.92 -1.83
N ARG A 21 -21.58 25.53 -2.98
CA ARG A 21 -21.38 26.97 -3.22
C ARG A 21 -22.21 27.85 -2.30
N ARG A 22 -23.47 27.48 -2.02
CA ARG A 22 -24.34 28.21 -1.09
C ARG A 22 -23.74 28.23 0.31
N LEU A 23 -23.24 27.09 0.80
CA LEU A 23 -22.53 27.01 2.08
C LEU A 23 -21.30 27.93 2.14
N PHE A 24 -20.52 28.02 1.07
CA PHE A 24 -19.35 28.92 1.04
C PHE A 24 -19.72 30.41 0.89
N GLN A 25 -20.81 30.73 0.18
CA GLN A 25 -21.35 32.09 0.05
C GLN A 25 -21.93 32.58 1.38
N ASP A 26 -22.67 31.72 2.09
CA ASP A 26 -23.21 31.98 3.42
C ASP A 26 -22.08 32.17 4.46
N ALA A 27 -20.94 31.48 4.26
CA ALA A 27 -19.71 31.66 5.04
C ALA A 27 -18.83 32.84 4.58
N GLY A 28 -19.27 33.64 3.59
CA GLY A 28 -18.55 34.83 3.10
C GLY A 28 -17.26 34.55 2.31
N VAL A 29 -17.01 33.30 1.91
CA VAL A 29 -15.82 32.92 1.16
C VAL A 29 -16.05 33.19 -0.34
N PRO A 30 -15.16 33.91 -1.04
CA PRO A 30 -15.36 34.25 -2.45
C PRO A 30 -15.35 32.98 -3.32
N VAL A 31 -16.47 32.72 -3.99
CA VAL A 31 -16.65 31.61 -4.92
C VAL A 31 -16.41 32.09 -6.35
N LYS A 32 -15.58 31.39 -7.13
CA LYS A 32 -15.33 31.73 -8.56
C LYS A 32 -16.63 31.67 -9.37
N LYS A 33 -16.91 32.64 -10.24
CA LYS A 33 -18.13 32.63 -11.08
C LYS A 33 -18.15 31.42 -12.03
N GLU A 34 -17.06 31.20 -12.77
CA GLU A 34 -16.84 30.04 -13.64
C GLU A 34 -15.88 29.04 -12.97
N LEU A 35 -16.12 27.73 -13.11
CA LEU A 35 -15.32 26.69 -12.45
C LEU A 35 -13.93 26.51 -13.08
N ALA A 36 -13.70 26.99 -14.30
CA ALA A 36 -12.45 26.84 -15.01
C ALA A 36 -11.88 28.19 -15.48
N CYS A 37 -10.61 28.45 -15.20
CA CYS A 37 -9.84 29.42 -15.96
C CYS A 37 -9.61 28.83 -17.36
N ARG A 38 -10.16 29.48 -18.39
CA ARG A 38 -10.09 29.14 -19.82
C ARG A 38 -8.71 28.59 -20.23
N THR A 39 -8.55 27.28 -20.15
CA THR A 39 -7.38 26.58 -20.68
C THR A 39 -7.78 26.15 -22.08
N THR A 40 -7.32 26.88 -23.09
CA THR A 40 -7.89 26.71 -24.44
C THR A 40 -7.17 25.65 -25.29
N LYS A 41 -5.92 25.25 -24.93
CA LYS A 41 -5.10 24.30 -25.72
C LYS A 41 -4.11 23.43 -24.94
N SER A 42 -4.08 23.53 -23.61
CA SER A 42 -2.99 22.98 -22.77
C SER A 42 -3.50 22.18 -21.56
N HIS A 43 -4.31 21.16 -21.80
CA HIS A 43 -4.91 20.35 -20.72
C HIS A 43 -3.93 19.32 -20.12
N ARG A 44 -2.97 18.80 -20.92
CA ARG A 44 -2.04 17.73 -20.52
C ARG A 44 -0.59 17.96 -21.02
N ARG A 45 -0.18 19.23 -21.18
CA ARG A 45 1.18 19.57 -21.62
C ARG A 45 2.14 19.59 -20.44
N VAL A 46 3.42 19.32 -20.70
CA VAL A 46 4.49 19.30 -19.69
C VAL A 46 4.81 20.69 -19.09
N GLY A 47 4.48 21.77 -19.79
CA GLY A 47 4.80 23.14 -19.36
C GLY A 47 6.23 23.54 -19.69
N SER A 48 6.80 24.49 -18.94
CA SER A 48 8.18 24.95 -19.16
C SER A 48 9.21 23.92 -18.66
N ILE A 49 10.29 23.72 -19.44
CA ILE A 49 11.28 22.65 -19.23
C ILE A 49 12.61 23.20 -18.66
N GLY A 50 12.94 24.47 -18.89
CA GLY A 50 14.26 25.07 -18.60
C GLY A 50 14.24 26.43 -17.90
N SER A 51 15.42 26.87 -17.48
CA SER A 51 15.71 28.20 -16.92
C SER A 51 16.51 29.03 -17.93
N VAL A 52 16.48 30.35 -17.83
CA VAL A 52 17.07 31.28 -18.82
C VAL A 52 18.61 31.16 -18.93
N GLY A 53 19.29 30.70 -17.87
CA GLY A 53 20.76 30.63 -17.83
C GLY A 53 21.39 29.36 -18.40
N ASP A 54 20.71 28.22 -18.28
CA ASP A 54 21.22 26.92 -18.75
C ASP A 54 20.44 26.49 -20.00
N ALA A 55 21.05 26.67 -21.18
CA ALA A 55 20.45 26.34 -22.48
C ALA A 55 20.39 24.83 -22.78
N ARG A 56 20.18 23.99 -21.76
CA ARG A 56 20.04 22.54 -21.89
C ARG A 56 19.01 21.97 -20.92
N VAL A 57 18.50 20.79 -21.24
CA VAL A 57 17.66 20.02 -20.31
C VAL A 57 18.56 19.20 -19.40
N TRP A 58 18.37 19.34 -18.08
CA TRP A 58 19.11 18.56 -17.11
C TRP A 58 18.75 17.06 -17.20
N PRO A 59 19.74 16.14 -17.18
CA PRO A 59 19.47 14.71 -17.19
C PRO A 59 18.62 14.31 -15.97
N GLY A 60 17.67 13.39 -16.17
CA GLY A 60 16.72 12.98 -15.13
C GLY A 60 15.47 13.86 -14.99
N LYS A 61 15.31 14.91 -15.81
CA LYS A 61 14.06 15.69 -15.87
C LYS A 61 12.89 14.79 -16.31
N ARG A 62 11.76 14.87 -15.61
CA ARG A 62 10.55 14.08 -15.89
C ARG A 62 9.89 14.59 -17.17
N LEU A 63 10.08 13.85 -18.26
CA LEU A 63 9.48 14.08 -19.57
C LEU A 63 8.62 12.86 -19.96
N PRO A 64 7.69 13.00 -20.92
CA PRO A 64 6.94 11.85 -21.43
C PRO A 64 7.89 10.81 -22.03
N GLY A 65 7.60 9.52 -21.80
CA GLY A 65 8.43 8.40 -22.23
C GLY A 65 7.76 7.07 -21.93
N HIS A 66 8.49 5.98 -22.19
CA HIS A 66 8.03 4.63 -21.88
C HIS A 66 7.85 4.46 -20.36
N MET A 67 6.69 3.96 -19.93
CA MET A 67 6.38 3.71 -18.52
C MET A 67 6.19 2.20 -18.32
N GLY A 68 6.78 1.65 -17.25
CA GLY A 68 6.69 0.23 -16.94
C GLY A 68 7.81 -0.58 -17.60
N TYR A 69 7.66 -1.90 -17.66
CA TYR A 69 8.70 -2.85 -18.09
C TYR A 69 10.03 -2.66 -17.34
N GLU A 70 9.94 -2.42 -16.04
CA GLU A 70 11.09 -2.25 -15.16
C GLU A 70 10.95 -3.17 -13.95
N TRP A 71 12.06 -3.70 -13.47
CA TRP A 71 12.09 -4.48 -12.23
C TRP A 71 11.77 -3.58 -11.04
N ARG A 72 10.66 -3.86 -10.37
CA ARG A 72 10.25 -3.17 -9.14
C ARG A 72 10.12 -4.18 -8.02
N MET A 73 10.58 -3.79 -6.83
CA MET A 73 10.49 -4.61 -5.62
C MET A 73 9.61 -3.89 -4.60
N VAL A 74 8.72 -4.63 -3.95
CA VAL A 74 7.93 -4.14 -2.82
C VAL A 74 8.47 -4.83 -1.57
N PRO A 75 9.31 -4.15 -0.76
CA PRO A 75 9.97 -4.78 0.36
C PRO A 75 9.07 -4.89 1.59
N GLY A 76 9.33 -5.90 2.43
CA GLY A 76 8.67 -6.07 3.73
C GLY A 76 7.21 -6.49 3.64
N ILE A 77 6.87 -7.34 2.67
CA ILE A 77 5.55 -7.93 2.60
C ILE A 77 5.48 -9.16 3.51
N GLN A 78 4.40 -9.25 4.27
CA GLN A 78 4.17 -10.34 5.22
C GLN A 78 3.57 -11.56 4.51
N ILE A 79 4.11 -12.75 4.77
CA ILE A 79 3.52 -14.02 4.39
C ILE A 79 2.44 -14.40 5.41
N VAL A 80 1.24 -14.72 4.93
CA VAL A 80 0.06 -14.94 5.77
C VAL A 80 -0.27 -16.42 5.91
N ARG A 81 -0.16 -17.15 4.79
CA ARG A 81 -0.40 -18.59 4.70
C ARG A 81 0.58 -19.21 3.72
N MET A 82 1.02 -20.43 4.00
CA MET A 82 1.77 -21.26 3.05
C MET A 82 1.09 -22.62 2.93
N ASN A 83 0.90 -23.10 1.71
CA ASN A 83 0.43 -24.45 1.43
C ASN A 83 1.59 -25.22 0.79
N LEU A 84 2.08 -26.25 1.48
CA LEU A 84 3.25 -27.03 1.05
C LEU A 84 2.90 -27.99 -0.10
N ASP A 85 1.71 -28.59 -0.07
CA ASP A 85 1.28 -29.58 -1.09
C ASP A 85 1.16 -28.95 -2.48
N LYS A 86 0.59 -27.74 -2.56
CA LYS A 86 0.40 -27.00 -3.81
C LYS A 86 1.56 -26.05 -4.11
N GLN A 87 2.53 -25.92 -3.21
CA GLN A 87 3.64 -24.97 -3.28
C GLN A 87 3.15 -23.52 -3.50
N VAL A 88 2.10 -23.12 -2.78
CA VAL A 88 1.48 -21.79 -2.90
C VAL A 88 1.77 -20.95 -1.66
N ILE A 89 2.22 -19.70 -1.89
CA ILE A 89 2.49 -18.72 -0.84
C ILE A 89 1.44 -17.59 -0.94
N TYR A 90 0.76 -17.32 0.17
CA TYR A 90 -0.20 -16.23 0.28
C TYR A 90 0.45 -15.03 0.95
N VAL A 91 0.44 -13.91 0.23
CA VAL A 91 1.16 -12.68 0.58
C VAL A 91 0.16 -11.58 0.93
N LYS A 92 0.48 -10.75 1.93
CA LYS A 92 -0.37 -9.63 2.35
C LYS A 92 -0.19 -8.40 1.44
N GLY A 93 -1.13 -8.18 0.52
CA GLY A 93 -1.16 -7.00 -0.34
C GLY A 93 -0.83 -7.33 -1.79
N ASN A 94 -0.21 -6.38 -2.49
CA ASN A 94 -0.03 -6.46 -3.94
C ASN A 94 1.43 -6.75 -4.30
N VAL A 95 1.62 -7.46 -5.40
CA VAL A 95 2.92 -7.79 -5.98
C VAL A 95 2.99 -7.15 -7.38
N PRO A 96 4.14 -6.59 -7.80
CA PRO A 96 4.29 -6.05 -9.15
C PRO A 96 4.29 -7.18 -10.19
N GLY A 97 3.77 -6.89 -11.38
CA GLY A 97 3.65 -7.85 -12.48
C GLY A 97 2.22 -8.29 -12.70
N ASP A 98 1.99 -8.92 -13.86
CA ASP A 98 0.70 -9.49 -14.22
C ASP A 98 0.56 -10.93 -13.68
N VAL A 99 -0.67 -11.47 -13.70
CA VAL A 99 -0.93 -12.83 -13.22
C VAL A 99 -0.22 -13.85 -14.13
N GLY A 100 0.61 -14.71 -13.53
CA GLY A 100 1.37 -15.76 -14.23
C GLY A 100 2.82 -15.38 -14.55
N GLU A 101 3.24 -14.15 -14.24
CA GLU A 101 4.63 -13.73 -14.39
C GLU A 101 5.53 -14.32 -13.29
N LYS A 102 6.82 -14.51 -13.61
CA LYS A 102 7.81 -15.02 -12.67
C LYS A 102 8.27 -13.90 -11.73
N LEU A 103 8.33 -14.22 -10.44
CA LEU A 103 8.72 -13.28 -9.40
C LEU A 103 9.97 -13.76 -8.68
N LEU A 104 10.84 -12.82 -8.35
CA LEU A 104 12.03 -13.07 -7.54
C LEU A 104 11.70 -12.82 -6.07
N LEU A 105 11.55 -13.90 -5.30
CA LEU A 105 11.30 -13.82 -3.86
C LEU A 105 12.64 -13.86 -3.10
N LYS A 106 12.79 -12.94 -2.14
CA LYS A 106 13.97 -12.80 -1.29
C LYS A 106 13.52 -12.42 0.11
N ASP A 107 14.32 -12.78 1.11
CA ASP A 107 14.13 -12.28 2.46
C ASP A 107 14.29 -10.76 2.52
N CYS A 108 13.55 -10.15 3.44
CA CYS A 108 13.54 -8.70 3.56
C CYS A 108 14.89 -8.19 4.08
N LEU A 109 15.48 -7.18 3.43
CA LEU A 109 16.71 -6.54 3.88
C LEU A 109 16.52 -5.62 5.10
N GLN A 110 15.28 -5.20 5.38
CA GLN A 110 14.97 -4.21 6.41
C GLN A 110 14.74 -4.89 7.77
N ALA A 111 15.74 -4.81 8.67
CA ALA A 111 15.69 -5.45 9.99
C ALA A 111 14.48 -5.01 10.85
N GLU A 112 14.06 -3.75 10.78
CA GLU A 112 12.89 -3.24 11.52
C GLU A 112 11.57 -3.93 11.15
N ARG A 113 11.50 -4.50 9.94
CA ARG A 113 10.32 -5.20 9.43
C ARG A 113 10.36 -6.70 9.68
N HIS A 114 11.45 -7.21 10.25
CA HIS A 114 11.51 -8.62 10.62
C HIS A 114 10.56 -8.85 11.79
N PRO A 115 9.66 -9.84 11.70
CA PRO A 115 8.85 -10.21 12.85
C PRO A 115 9.77 -10.70 13.96
N LYS A 116 9.51 -10.25 15.20
CA LYS A 116 10.31 -10.64 16.38
C LYS A 116 10.23 -12.13 16.66
N GLU A 117 9.07 -12.71 16.41
CA GLU A 117 8.80 -14.14 16.55
C GLU A 117 8.59 -14.70 15.14
N LEU A 118 9.51 -15.57 14.73
CA LEU A 118 9.36 -16.31 13.49
C LEU A 118 8.39 -17.46 13.75
N PHE A 119 7.26 -17.45 13.04
CA PHE A 119 6.26 -18.51 13.15
C PHE A 119 6.73 -19.82 12.50
N VAL A 120 7.63 -19.74 11.54
CA VAL A 120 8.29 -20.88 10.89
C VAL A 120 9.80 -20.65 10.94
N PRO A 121 10.62 -21.68 11.22
CA PRO A 121 12.06 -21.54 11.03
C PRO A 121 12.33 -21.22 9.55
N THR A 122 13.21 -20.25 9.29
CA THR A 122 13.74 -20.05 7.94
C THR A 122 14.59 -21.27 7.56
N TRP A 123 14.57 -21.59 6.26
CA TRP A 123 15.26 -22.68 5.56
C TRP A 123 16.09 -23.63 6.45
N ASN A 124 15.62 -24.87 6.62
CA ASN A 124 16.52 -25.98 6.94
C ASN A 124 17.19 -26.45 5.63
N SER A 125 18.47 -26.76 5.66
CA SER A 125 19.23 -27.26 4.50
C SER A 125 18.86 -28.68 4.08
N THR A 126 17.85 -29.28 4.71
CA THR A 126 17.50 -30.70 4.63
C THR A 126 16.06 -30.89 4.19
N ILE A 127 15.53 -30.01 3.33
CA ILE A 127 14.35 -30.37 2.54
C ILE A 127 14.86 -31.24 1.39
N THR A 128 15.20 -32.49 1.72
CA THR A 128 15.14 -33.54 0.71
C THR A 128 13.66 -33.69 0.36
N PRO A 129 13.26 -33.72 -0.93
CA PRO A 129 11.91 -34.10 -1.30
C PRO A 129 11.74 -35.58 -0.98
N THR A 130 11.45 -35.90 0.27
CA THR A 130 11.26 -37.26 0.74
C THR A 130 10.07 -37.82 -0.04
N THR A 131 10.35 -38.73 -0.96
CA THR A 131 9.36 -39.47 -1.77
C THR A 131 8.64 -40.53 -0.94
N GLU A 132 8.77 -40.47 0.38
CA GLU A 132 8.15 -41.42 1.29
C GLU A 132 6.97 -40.74 1.94
N GLU A 133 5.82 -41.40 1.87
CA GLU A 133 4.56 -41.02 2.51
C GLU A 133 4.76 -40.86 4.03
N GLY A 134 5.32 -39.72 4.42
CA GLY A 134 5.56 -39.36 5.80
C GLY A 134 4.23 -38.99 6.44
N GLU A 135 3.98 -39.57 7.60
CA GLU A 135 2.86 -39.20 8.47
C GLU A 135 2.77 -37.67 8.57
N PRO A 136 1.56 -37.08 8.52
CA PRO A 136 1.42 -35.64 8.59
C PRO A 136 2.12 -35.14 9.85
N ILE A 137 3.12 -34.28 9.66
CA ILE A 137 3.85 -33.66 10.76
C ILE A 137 2.82 -32.84 11.54
N ASN A 138 2.25 -33.40 12.60
CA ASN A 138 1.32 -32.75 13.54
C ASN A 138 2.09 -31.78 14.45
N ASN A 139 2.92 -30.92 13.87
CA ASN A 139 3.46 -29.77 14.57
C ASN A 139 2.33 -28.73 14.69
N PRO A 140 2.17 -28.04 15.83
CA PRO A 140 1.10 -27.03 15.99
C PRO A 140 1.15 -25.90 14.94
N VAL A 141 2.31 -25.73 14.31
CA VAL A 141 2.60 -24.78 13.22
C VAL A 141 2.03 -25.25 11.87
N PHE A 142 2.03 -26.56 11.61
CA PHE A 142 1.62 -27.18 10.36
C PHE A 142 0.40 -28.08 10.60
N LYS A 143 -0.80 -27.55 10.38
CA LYS A 143 -2.04 -28.35 10.41
C LYS A 143 -2.43 -28.62 8.96
N TYR A 144 -2.58 -29.88 8.56
CA TYR A 144 -2.88 -30.27 7.17
C TYR A 144 -1.87 -29.75 6.13
N ASN A 145 -0.57 -29.78 6.44
CA ASN A 145 0.50 -29.26 5.58
C ASN A 145 0.35 -27.77 5.19
N GLU A 146 -0.48 -27.04 5.93
CA GLU A 146 -0.66 -25.60 5.80
C GLU A 146 -0.12 -24.88 7.04
N ALA A 147 0.68 -23.84 6.78
CA ALA A 147 1.19 -22.95 7.80
C ALA A 147 0.37 -21.65 7.78
N PHE A 148 -0.17 -21.25 8.93
CA PHE A 148 -0.98 -20.03 9.09
C PHE A 148 -0.40 -19.14 10.16
N ILE A 149 -0.28 -17.84 9.89
CA ILE A 149 0.10 -16.89 10.93
C ILE A 149 -0.93 -16.91 12.09
N PRO A 150 -0.51 -16.81 13.37
CA PRO A 150 -1.42 -16.89 14.52
C PRO A 150 -2.51 -15.81 14.55
N THR A 151 -2.25 -14.68 13.91
CA THR A 151 -3.18 -13.55 13.85
C THR A 151 -4.26 -13.70 12.77
N LEU A 152 -4.14 -14.71 11.89
CA LEU A 152 -5.10 -14.94 10.83
C LEU A 152 -6.24 -15.81 11.33
N PHE A 153 -7.47 -15.34 11.11
CA PHE A 153 -8.67 -16.13 11.35
C PHE A 153 -8.69 -17.39 10.47
N ARG A 154 -9.01 -18.54 11.08
CA ARG A 154 -9.11 -19.83 10.38
C ARG A 154 -10.57 -20.14 10.10
N PHE A 155 -10.88 -20.68 8.93
CA PHE A 155 -12.26 -21.06 8.60
C PHE A 155 -12.80 -22.18 9.51
N ASP A 156 -11.92 -23.01 10.06
CA ASP A 156 -12.29 -24.04 11.06
C ASP A 156 -12.50 -23.47 12.46
N SER A 157 -11.99 -22.26 12.75
CA SER A 157 -12.10 -21.68 14.09
C SER A 157 -13.51 -21.11 14.32
N PRO A 158 -14.03 -21.19 15.57
CA PRO A 158 -15.34 -20.63 15.88
C PRO A 158 -15.38 -19.13 15.54
N SER A 159 -16.58 -18.62 15.26
CA SER A 159 -16.79 -17.22 14.89
C SER A 159 -16.17 -16.27 15.92
N ILE A 160 -15.58 -15.17 15.44
CA ILE A 160 -14.98 -14.15 16.30
C ILE A 160 -16.07 -13.51 17.16
N VAL A 161 -15.96 -13.66 18.48
CA VAL A 161 -16.81 -12.97 19.47
C VAL A 161 -15.97 -11.87 20.12
N PHE A 162 -16.37 -10.63 19.95
CA PHE A 162 -15.71 -9.50 20.59
C PHE A 162 -16.24 -9.33 22.01
N THR A 163 -15.52 -9.86 23.00
CA THR A 163 -15.75 -9.57 24.41
C THR A 163 -15.28 -8.15 24.76
N GLU A 164 -15.82 -7.58 25.84
CA GLU A 164 -15.45 -6.24 26.33
C GLU A 164 -13.93 -6.10 26.60
N GLU A 165 -13.25 -7.22 26.85
CA GLU A 165 -11.81 -7.29 27.06
C GLU A 165 -11.01 -6.87 25.81
N HIS A 166 -11.48 -7.24 24.62
CA HIS A 166 -10.86 -6.84 23.35
C HIS A 166 -11.10 -5.36 23.00
N GLY A 167 -12.10 -4.72 23.63
CA GLY A 167 -12.45 -3.31 23.46
C GLY A 167 -11.51 -2.34 24.20
N LYS A 168 -10.64 -2.82 25.09
CA LYS A 168 -9.62 -2.00 25.74
C LYS A 168 -8.58 -1.55 24.70
N LYS A 169 -8.85 -0.42 24.04
CA LYS A 169 -7.84 0.31 23.28
C LYS A 169 -6.64 0.50 24.20
N GLY A 170 -5.50 -0.08 23.85
CA GLY A 170 -4.23 0.18 24.55
C GLY A 170 -4.08 1.68 24.75
N SER A 171 -3.62 2.08 25.94
CA SER A 171 -3.56 3.48 26.40
C SER A 171 -3.28 4.40 25.22
N ALA A 172 -4.29 5.21 24.85
CA ALA A 172 -4.16 6.13 23.73
C ALA A 172 -2.84 6.88 23.89
N ARG A 173 -2.01 6.96 22.84
CA ARG A 173 -0.85 7.86 22.86
C ARG A 173 -1.36 9.23 23.30
N ASP A 174 -0.92 9.69 24.46
CA ASP A 174 -1.21 11.04 24.97
C ASP A 174 -0.82 12.05 23.90
N LYS A 175 -1.81 12.54 23.13
CA LYS A 175 -1.59 13.56 22.09
C LYS A 175 -1.23 14.92 22.70
N THR A 176 -1.29 15.04 24.03
CA THR A 176 -0.99 16.23 24.83
C THR A 176 0.49 16.41 25.14
N LYS A 177 1.36 15.39 24.96
CA LYS A 177 2.81 15.61 25.02
C LYS A 177 3.30 16.21 23.70
N ALA A 178 3.06 17.50 23.51
CA ALA A 178 3.77 18.29 22.53
C ALA A 178 5.29 18.12 22.74
N LYS A 179 6.05 17.97 21.66
CA LYS A 179 7.52 18.01 21.72
C LYS A 179 7.91 19.42 22.16
N ILE A 180 8.21 19.61 23.44
CA ILE A 180 8.90 20.81 23.91
C ILE A 180 10.25 20.84 23.18
N ALA A 181 10.41 21.82 22.29
CA ALA A 181 11.68 22.05 21.62
C ALA A 181 12.73 22.37 22.70
N LYS A 182 13.81 21.59 22.76
CA LYS A 182 14.98 21.96 23.57
C LYS A 182 15.59 23.21 22.96
N VAL A 183 15.32 24.36 23.58
CA VAL A 183 16.11 25.57 23.34
C VAL A 183 17.50 25.29 23.89
N LYS A 184 18.51 25.23 23.02
CA LYS A 184 19.92 25.23 23.46
C LYS A 184 20.22 26.64 23.99
N LYS A 185 20.71 26.70 25.24
CA LYS A 185 21.42 27.87 25.77
C LYS A 185 22.78 28.00 25.09
#